data_AF-A0A2T4TX78-F1
#
_entry.id   AF-A0A2T4TX78-F1
#
_cell.length_a   1.000
_cell.length_b   1.000
_cell.length_c   1.000
_cell.angle_alpha   90.00
_cell.angle_beta   90.00
_cell.angle_gamma   90.00
#
_symmetry.space_group_name_H-M   'P 1'
#
loop_
_entity.id
_entity.type
_entity.pdbx_description
1 polymer ?
#
loop_
_entity_poly.entity_id
_entity_poly.type
_entity_poly.pdbx_seq_one_letter_code
_entity_poly.pdbx_strand_id
1 'polypeptide(L)' 'MMERWQQLVQFLQEVRTELKKVHWPTRKEVVGSTVVVIVSVIIVSFFLGGIDVILQWLLTLVVR' A
#
# COMPACT_ATOMS: atom_id res chain seq x y z
N MET A 1 -3.92 35.19 -26.31
CA MET A 1 -4.46 33.83 -26.57
C MET A 1 -3.38 32.86 -27.09
N MET A 2 -2.53 33.29 -28.04
CA MET A 2 -1.37 32.52 -28.54
C MET A 2 -0.32 32.17 -27.46
N GLU A 3 -0.07 33.06 -26.50
CA GLU A 3 0.93 32.81 -25.42
C GLU A 3 0.55 31.65 -24.50
N ARG A 4 -0.75 31.46 -24.22
CA ARG A 4 -1.24 30.35 -23.38
C ARG A 4 -1.00 28.99 -24.02
N TRP A 5 -1.03 28.92 -25.35
CA TRP A 5 -0.75 27.68 -26.09
C TRP A 5 0.72 27.29 -26.02
N GLN A 6 1.64 28.27 -26.08
CA GLN A 6 3.08 28.01 -25.92
C GLN A 6 3.40 27.51 -24.51
N GLN A 7 2.82 28.13 -23.48
CA GLN A 7 2.98 27.72 -22.08
C GLN A 7 2.47 26.29 -21.83
N LEU A 8 1.35 25.89 -22.42
CA LEU A 8 0.81 24.52 -22.28
C LEU A 8 1.71 23.47 -22.95
N VAL A 9 2.27 23.76 -24.12
CA VAL A 9 3.20 22.86 -24.80
C VAL A 9 4.49 22.69 -24.00
N GLN A 10 4.99 23.78 -23.43
CA GLN A 10 6.18 23.77 -22.58
C GLN A 10 5.94 23.00 -21.28
N PHE A 11 4.80 23.21 -20.63
CA PHE A 11 4.38 22.43 -19.45
C PHE A 11 4.29 20.93 -19.73
N LEU A 12 3.73 20.51 -20.87
CA LEU A 12 3.67 19.09 -21.24
C LEU A 12 5.05 18.49 -21.51
N GLN A 13 5.99 19.26 -22.06
CA GLN A 13 7.39 18.84 -22.22
C GLN A 13 8.10 18.69 -20.88
N GLU A 14 7.88 19.61 -19.94
CA GLU A 14 8.40 19.54 -18.58
C GLU A 14 7.86 18.32 -17.83
N VAL A 15 6.53 18.09 -17.87
CA VAL A 15 5.90 16.91 -17.27
C VAL A 15 6.48 15.62 -17.85
N ARG A 16 6.67 15.53 -19.17
CA ARG A 16 7.30 14.36 -19.80
C ARG A 16 8.73 14.14 -19.32
N THR A 17 9.45 15.21 -19.00
CA THR A 17 10.83 15.16 -18.49
C THR A 17 10.86 14.68 -17.03
N GLU A 18 9.94 15.15 -16.20
CA GLU A 18 9.78 14.69 -14.81
C GLU A 18 9.29 13.24 -14.72
N LEU A 19 8.36 12.84 -15.59
CA LEU A 19 7.88 11.46 -15.66
C LEU A 19 8.99 10.45 -15.99
N LYS A 20 10.04 10.87 -16.69
CA LYS A 20 11.22 10.00 -16.94
C LYS A 20 12.09 9.79 -15.69
N LYS A 21 11.98 10.68 -14.69
CA LYS A 21 12.66 10.52 -13.40
C LYS A 21 11.90 9.58 -12.46
N VAL A 22 10.66 9.22 -12.79
CA VAL A 22 9.88 8.24 -12.03
C VAL A 22 10.54 6.88 -12.16
N HIS A 23 11.15 6.43 -11.08
CA HIS A 23 11.70 5.08 -10.98
C HIS A 23 10.55 4.10 -10.80
N TRP A 24 10.17 3.44 -11.89
CA TRP A 24 9.20 2.36 -11.81
C TRP A 24 9.84 1.16 -11.11
N PRO A 25 9.20 0.65 -10.04
CA PRO A 25 9.76 -0.45 -9.28
C PRO A 25 9.89 -1.67 -10.17
N THR A 26 11.00 -2.38 -10.01
CA THR A 26 11.26 -3.64 -10.70
C THR A 26 10.31 -4.72 -10.16
N ARG A 27 10.02 -5.75 -10.99
CA ARG A 27 9.16 -6.87 -10.57
C ARG A 27 9.61 -7.51 -9.24
N LYS A 28 10.92 -7.49 -8.95
CA LYS A 28 11.49 -8.03 -7.72
C LYS A 28 11.15 -7.18 -6.49
N GLU A 29 11.15 -5.86 -6.61
CA GLU A 29 10.81 -4.95 -5.50
C GLU A 29 9.32 -5.00 -5.17
N VAL A 30 8.48 -5.10 -6.19
CA VAL A 30 7.02 -5.29 -6.02
C VAL A 30 6.76 -6.58 -5.25
N VAL A 31 7.35 -7.70 -5.70
CA VAL A 31 7.20 -9.00 -5.02
C VAL A 31 7.75 -8.95 -3.59
N GLY A 32 8.93 -8.36 -3.39
CA GLY A 32 9.51 -8.20 -2.05
C GLY A 32 8.59 -7.43 -1.10
N SER A 33 8.02 -6.33 -1.56
CA SER A 33 7.08 -5.51 -0.78
C SER A 33 5.79 -6.27 -0.46
N THR A 34 5.24 -7.02 -1.42
CA THR A 34 4.05 -7.86 -1.20
C THR A 34 4.31 -8.99 -0.19
N VAL A 35 5.48 -9.64 -0.24
CA VAL A 35 5.83 -10.71 0.71
C VAL A 35 5.87 -10.17 2.14
N VAL A 36 6.48 -9.00 2.37
CA VAL A 36 6.52 -8.36 3.70
C VAL A 36 5.12 -8.07 4.22
N VAL A 37 4.22 -7.57 3.37
CA VAL A 37 2.83 -7.30 3.73
C VAL A 37 2.11 -8.61 4.10
N ILE A 38 2.24 -9.67 3.31
CA ILE A 38 1.62 -10.97 3.58
C ILE A 38 2.08 -11.51 4.95
N VAL A 39 3.38 -11.48 5.23
CA VAL A 39 3.93 -11.94 6.51
C VAL A 39 3.37 -11.11 7.67
N SER A 40 3.35 -9.78 7.52
CA SER A 40 2.80 -8.88 8.54
C SER A 40 1.31 -9.17 8.82
N VAL A 41 0.52 -9.38 7.78
CA VAL A 41 -0.92 -9.70 7.91
C VAL A 41 -1.14 -11.03 8.62
N ILE A 42 -0.34 -12.06 8.30
CA ILE A 42 -0.41 -13.37 8.97
C ILE A 42 -0.11 -13.23 10.46
N ILE A 43 0.92 -12.48 10.83
CA ILE A 43 1.28 -12.28 12.25
C ILE A 43 0.14 -11.61 13.00
N VAL A 44 -0.40 -10.53 12.44
CA VAL A 44 -1.50 -9.77 13.07
C VAL A 44 -2.77 -10.60 13.14
N SER A 45 -3.12 -11.35 12.09
CA SER A 45 -4.33 -12.17 12.08
C SER A 45 -4.28 -13.31 13.10
N PHE A 46 -3.13 -13.97 13.24
CA PHE A 46 -2.93 -14.99 14.28
C PHE A 46 -3.02 -14.40 15.69
N PHE A 47 -2.43 -13.23 15.91
CA PHE A 47 -2.49 -12.55 17.21
C PHE A 47 -3.93 -12.18 17.58
N LEU A 48 -4.64 -11.49 16.68
CA LEU A 48 -6.04 -11.10 16.91
C LEU A 48 -6.94 -12.33 17.05
N GLY A 49 -6.83 -13.31 16.16
CA GLY A 49 -7.62 -14.53 16.25
C GLY A 49 -7.36 -15.33 17.54
N GLY A 50 -6.12 -15.35 18.03
CA GLY A 50 -5.80 -15.93 19.33
C GLY A 50 -6.50 -15.21 20.48
N ILE A 51 -6.51 -13.88 20.47
CA ILE A 51 -7.22 -13.07 21.46
C ILE A 51 -8.73 -13.33 21.37
N ASP A 52 -9.31 -13.38 20.18
CA ASP A 52 -10.74 -13.62 19.99
C ASP A 52 -11.17 -14.96 20.58
N VAL A 53 -10.37 -16.02 20.40
CA VAL A 53 -10.63 -17.33 21.00
C VAL A 53 -10.58 -17.29 22.53
N ILE A 54 -9.58 -16.60 23.10
CA ILE A 54 -9.45 -16.44 24.56
C ILE A 54 -10.64 -15.66 25.12
N LEU A 55 -11.03 -14.57 24.46
CA LEU A 55 -12.17 -13.76 24.85
C LEU A 55 -13.47 -14.54 24.76
N GLN A 56 -13.69 -15.31 23.68
CA GLN A 56 -14.86 -16.18 23.54
C GLN A 56 -14.95 -17.19 24.70
N TRP A 57 -13.83 -17.86 25.01
CA TRP A 57 -13.78 -18.80 26.13
C TRP A 57 -14.10 -18.12 27.47
N LEU A 58 -13.50 -16.97 27.74
CA LEU A 58 -13.75 -16.20 28.96
C LEU A 58 -15.22 -15.75 29.07
N LEU A 59 -15.79 -15.24 27.99
CA LEU A 59 -17.19 -14.81 27.96
C LEU A 59 -18.14 -15.97 28.22
N THR A 60 -17.89 -17.16 27.65
CA THR A 60 -18.72 -18.35 27.92
C THR A 60 -18.65 -18.83 29.36
N LEU A 61 -17.53 -18.58 30.06
CA LEU A 61 -17.35 -18.86 31.48
C LEU A 61 -18.11 -17.87 32.37
N VAL A 62 -18.17 -16.60 31.98
CA VAL A 62 -18.85 -15.53 32.74
C VAL A 62 -20.37 -15.55 32.53
N VAL A 63 -20.83 -15.93 31.34
CA VAL A 63 -22.27 -15.99 31.00
C VAL A 63 -22.96 -17.27 31.49
N ARG A 64 -22.17 -18.30 31.84
CA ARG A 64 -22.67 -19.49 32.56
C ARG A 64 -22.76 -19.23 34.05
#